data_AF-A0A8C7WS17-F1
#
_entry.id   AF-A0A8C7WS17-F1
#
_cell.length_a   1.000
_cell.length_b   1.000
_cell.length_c   1.000
_cell.angle_alpha   90.00
_cell.angle_beta   90.00
_cell.angle_gamma   90.00
#
_symmetry.space_group_name_H-M   'P 1'
#
loop_
_entity.id
_entity.type
_entity.pdbx_description
1 polymer ?
#
loop_
_entity_poly.entity_id
_entity_poly.type
_entity_poly.pdbx_seq_one_letter_code
_entity_poly.pdbx_strand_id
1 'polypeptide(L)' 'IVIYVVGFWESGMPDSYRDEDCVEIRKTPGFWNDQSCESPLQWICEKKAPLYV' A
#
# COMPACT_ATOMS: atom_id res chain seq x y z
N ILE A 1 8.72 0.49 0.60
CA ILE A 1 8.27 -0.46 -0.43
C ILE A 1 8.30 0.31 -1.72
N VAL A 2 9.06 -0.18 -2.70
CA VAL A 2 9.26 0.48 -4.00
C VAL A 2 7.90 0.54 -4.70
N ILE A 3 7.18 1.65 -4.56
CA ILE A 3 5.82 1.89 -5.10
C ILE A 3 5.83 1.96 -6.64
N TYR A 4 7.00 1.83 -7.27
CA TYR A 4 7.14 1.73 -8.73
C TYR A 4 6.76 0.34 -9.27
N VAL A 5 6.45 -0.64 -8.40
CA VAL A 5 5.84 -1.91 -8.83
C VAL A 5 4.38 -1.66 -9.17
N VAL A 6 4.01 -1.83 -10.45
CA VAL A 6 2.70 -1.45 -11.00
C VAL A 6 1.61 -2.52 -10.75
N GLY A 7 1.45 -3.03 -9.51
CA GLY A 7 0.44 -4.08 -9.26
C GLY A 7 0.48 -4.73 -7.88
N PHE A 8 -0.22 -5.87 -7.75
CA PHE A 8 -0.63 -6.60 -6.53
C PHE A 8 -2.00 -6.21 -5.95
N TRP A 9 -2.85 -5.53 -6.70
CA TRP A 9 -4.25 -5.29 -6.32
C TRP A 9 -5.01 -6.58 -6.05
N GLU A 10 -5.83 -6.54 -5.01
CA GLU A 10 -6.85 -7.56 -4.79
C GLU A 10 -7.85 -7.54 -5.94
N SER A 11 -8.44 -8.70 -6.26
CA SER A 11 -9.43 -8.77 -7.33
C SER A 11 -10.59 -7.81 -7.06
N GLY A 12 -10.77 -6.84 -7.95
CA GLY A 12 -11.80 -5.80 -7.83
C GLY A 12 -11.30 -4.46 -7.31
N MET A 13 -10.02 -4.34 -6.94
CA MET A 13 -9.41 -3.11 -6.46
C MET A 13 -8.49 -2.45 -7.52
N PRO A 14 -8.29 -1.13 -7.48
CA PRO A 14 -8.96 -0.18 -6.58
C PRO A 14 -10.43 0.03 -6.96
N ASP A 15 -11.30 0.26 -5.98
CA ASP A 15 -12.76 0.41 -6.18
C ASP A 15 -13.33 1.80 -5.78
N SER A 16 -12.49 2.64 -5.19
CA SER A 16 -12.79 3.97 -4.63
C SER A 16 -13.99 3.97 -3.68
N TYR A 17 -14.18 2.89 -2.92
CA TYR A 17 -15.30 2.76 -2.00
C TYR A 17 -15.27 3.83 -0.90
N ARG A 18 -16.16 4.82 -0.98
CA ARG A 18 -16.21 5.98 -0.05
C ARG A 18 -14.98 6.91 -0.15
N ASP A 19 -14.53 7.17 -1.37
CA ASP A 19 -13.43 8.11 -1.66
C ASP A 19 -12.11 7.69 -1.00
N GLU A 20 -11.78 6.41 -1.14
CA GLU A 20 -10.55 5.80 -0.65
C GLU A 20 -9.41 5.95 -1.68
N ASP A 21 -8.34 6.66 -1.31
CA ASP A 21 -7.22 6.99 -2.23
C ASP A 21 -5.85 6.52 -1.73
N CYS A 22 -5.72 6.10 -0.47
CA CYS A 22 -4.48 5.60 0.09
C CYS A 22 -4.36 4.08 -0.08
N VAL A 23 -3.14 3.55 -0.18
CA VAL A 23 -2.94 2.11 -0.40
C VAL A 23 -2.57 1.41 0.91
N GLU A 24 -3.28 0.33 1.24
CA GLU A 24 -2.87 -0.62 2.27
C GLU A 24 -2.48 -1.97 1.67
N ILE A 25 -1.68 -2.74 2.41
CA ILE A 25 -1.45 -4.16 2.13
C ILE A 25 -2.24 -4.97 3.15
N ARG A 26 -3.23 -5.74 2.70
CA ARG A 26 -4.03 -6.59 3.60
C ARG A 26 -3.19 -7.73 4.14
N LYS A 27 -3.36 -8.07 5.43
CA LYS A 27 -2.56 -9.11 6.11
C LYS A 27 -2.62 -10.48 5.44
N THR A 28 -3.77 -10.83 4.87
CA THR A 28 -4.01 -12.06 4.10
C THR A 28 -4.98 -11.69 2.99
N PRO A 29 -4.64 -11.86 1.69
CA PRO A 29 -3.50 -12.63 1.14
C PRO A 29 -2.20 -11.82 0.93
N GLY A 30 -2.13 -10.56 1.32
CA GLY A 30 -0.98 -9.68 0.99
C GLY A 30 -1.21 -8.80 -0.25
N PHE A 31 -2.44 -8.75 -0.76
CA PHE A 31 -2.81 -7.88 -1.88
C PHE A 31 -3.13 -6.46 -1.43
N TRP A 32 -3.11 -5.54 -2.39
CA TRP A 32 -3.37 -4.14 -2.21
C TRP A 32 -4.86 -3.84 -2.24
N ASN A 33 -5.25 -2.91 -1.40
CA ASN A 33 -6.59 -2.36 -1.30
C ASN A 33 -6.44 -0.83 -1.22
N ASP A 34 -7.25 -0.10 -1.96
CA ASP A 34 -7.44 1.31 -1.69
C ASP A 34 -8.24 1.43 -0.38
N GLN A 35 -7.85 2.40 0.43
CA GLN A 35 -8.27 2.54 1.80
C GLN A 35 -8.30 4.02 2.15
N SER A 36 -9.15 4.37 3.12
CA SER A 36 -9.24 5.73 3.62
C SER A 36 -7.89 6.17 4.19
N CYS A 37 -7.43 7.34 3.77
CA CYS A 37 -6.18 7.92 4.24
C CYS A 37 -6.20 8.28 5.74
N GLU A 38 -7.38 8.37 6.35
CA GLU A 38 -7.54 8.71 7.77
C GLU A 38 -7.59 7.46 8.66
N SER A 39 -7.59 6.25 8.08
CA SER A 39 -7.65 4.99 8.82
C SER A 39 -6.39 4.80 9.68
N PRO A 40 -6.52 4.59 11.02
CA PRO A 40 -5.38 4.41 11.91
C PRO A 40 -4.79 3.00 11.76
N LEU A 41 -3.83 2.86 10.85
CA LEU A 41 -3.17 1.60 10.50
C LEU A 41 -1.66 1.61 10.82
N GLN A 42 -1.05 0.42 10.82
CA GLN A 42 0.41 0.29 10.90
C GLN A 42 1.03 0.58 9.53
N TRP A 43 2.24 1.15 9.51
CA TRP A 43 2.95 1.52 8.27
C TRP A 43 4.30 0.85 8.12
N ILE A 44 4.76 0.76 6.87
CA ILE A 44 6.07 0.23 6.48
C ILE A 44 6.91 1.38 5.91
N CYS A 45 8.05 1.66 6.52
CA CYS A 45 8.97 2.69 6.03
C CYS A 45 9.99 2.12 5.03
N GLU A 46 10.41 2.94 4.08
CA GLU A 46 11.57 2.67 3.24
C GLU A 46 12.65 3.72 3.48
N LYS A 47 13.91 3.28 3.52
CA LYS A 47 15.07 4.17 3.53
C LYS A 47 16.05 3.73 2.46
N LYS A 48 16.79 4.68 1.90
CA LYS A 48 17.91 4.36 1.02
C LYS A 48 18.91 3.48 1.78
N ALA A 49 19.45 2.48 1.09
CA ALA A 49 20.57 1.73 1.63
C ALA A 49 21.73 2.70 1.92
N PRO A 50 22.47 2.53 3.03
CA PRO A 50 23.70 3.27 3.22
C PRO A 50 24.62 3.02 2.03
N LEU A 51 25.13 4.09 1.42
CA LEU A 51 26.29 3.95 0.56
C LEU A 51 27.44 3.59 1.50
N TYR A 52 27.88 2.34 1.49
CA TYR A 52 29.11 1.97 2.17
C TYR A 52 30.24 2.77 1.51
N VAL A 53 30.68 3.84 2.18
CA VAL A 53 31.95 4.53 1.92
C VAL A 53 32.94 4.04 2.95
#